data_AF-A0A7J9XZH0-F1
#
_entry.id   AF-A0A7J9XZH0-F1
#
_cell.length_a   1.000
_cell.length_b   1.000
_cell.length_c   1.000
_cell.angle_alpha   90.00
_cell.angle_beta   90.00
_cell.angle_gamma   90.00
#
_symmetry.space_group_name_H-M   'P 1'
#
loop_
_entity.id
_entity.type
_entity.pdbx_description
1 polymer ?
#
loop_
_entity_poly.entity_id
_entity_poly.type
_entity_poly.pdbx_seq_one_letter_code
_entity_poly.pdbx_strand_id
1 'polypeptide(L)'
;MLTNQSMDQDSPLACLLVGQPTLRRTMKLAVLAALEQRTALRYSMPGMTATETSSYVAHHLKLVGRADQLFTEDALNLIHTTARGYPRAVNNLALQSLVAAFASSKNLVDE
;
A
#
# COMPACT_ATOMS: atom_id res chain seq x y z
N MET A 1 -47.47 5.15 6.30
CA MET A 1 -46.84 4.36 7.37
C MET A 1 -46.71 2.93 6.88
N LEU A 2 -45.60 2.62 6.20
CA LEU A 2 -45.28 1.28 5.72
C LEU A 2 -44.50 0.55 6.82
N THR A 3 -45.29 -0.09 7.69
CA THR A 3 -45.04 -1.39 8.34
C THR A 3 -43.58 -1.79 8.58
N ASN A 4 -43.13 -1.40 9.77
CA ASN A 4 -42.09 -2.07 10.53
C ASN A 4 -42.65 -3.41 11.06
N GLN A 5 -42.46 -4.52 10.34
CA GLN A 5 -42.74 -5.84 10.93
C GLN A 5 -42.10 -7.01 10.17
N SER A 6 -40.77 -6.97 9.98
CA SER A 6 -39.85 -8.13 9.86
C SER A 6 -38.47 -7.72 9.34
N MET A 7 -37.64 -7.02 10.13
CA MET A 7 -36.27 -6.69 9.70
C MET A 7 -35.26 -6.50 10.84
N ASP A 8 -35.44 -7.27 11.91
CA ASP A 8 -34.69 -7.14 13.17
C ASP A 8 -33.54 -8.16 13.33
N GLN A 9 -32.93 -8.64 12.24
CA GLN A 9 -31.95 -9.74 12.29
C GLN A 9 -30.78 -9.51 11.31
N ASP A 10 -29.94 -8.53 11.59
CA ASP A 10 -28.71 -8.13 10.88
C ASP A 10 -28.89 -7.09 9.77
N SER A 11 -28.06 -6.04 9.84
CA SER A 11 -27.78 -5.15 8.71
C SER A 11 -26.93 -5.93 7.70
N PRO A 12 -27.46 -6.41 6.55
CA PRO A 12 -26.75 -7.35 5.67
C PRO A 12 -25.67 -6.67 4.80
N LEU A 13 -25.46 -5.36 4.96
CA LEU A 13 -24.63 -4.58 4.06
C LEU A 13 -23.40 -4.02 4.79
N ALA A 14 -22.26 -4.65 4.54
CA ALA A 14 -20.95 -4.09 4.82
C ALA A 14 -20.45 -3.36 3.57
N CYS A 15 -20.18 -2.06 3.69
CA CYS A 15 -19.62 -1.25 2.61
C CYS A 15 -18.18 -0.87 2.94
N LEU A 16 -17.24 -1.25 2.06
CA LEU A 16 -15.84 -0.83 2.15
C LEU A 16 -15.53 0.19 1.06
N LEU A 17 -15.30 1.43 1.47
CA LEU A 17 -14.92 2.51 0.56
C LEU A 17 -13.40 2.58 0.47
N VAL A 18 -12.84 2.25 -0.70
CA VAL A 18 -11.40 2.29 -0.99
C VAL A 18 -11.15 3.29 -2.11
N GLY A 19 -10.17 4.16 -1.92
CA GLY A 19 -9.81 5.13 -2.95
C GLY A 19 -8.65 6.04 -2.55
N GLN A 20 -8.40 7.00 -3.43
CA GLN A 20 -7.38 8.03 -3.23
C GLN A 20 -7.78 9.04 -2.14
N PRO A 21 -6.86 9.90 -1.66
CA PRO A 21 -7.18 10.96 -0.69
C PRO A 21 -8.35 11.87 -1.10
N THR A 22 -8.64 11.97 -2.40
CA THR A 22 -9.81 12.67 -2.95
C THR A 22 -11.14 12.12 -2.42
N LEU A 23 -11.27 10.80 -2.25
CA LEU A 23 -12.46 10.16 -1.69
C LEU A 23 -12.76 10.69 -0.28
N ARG A 24 -11.72 10.83 0.55
CA ARG A 24 -11.85 11.39 1.90
C ARG A 24 -12.32 12.84 1.85
N ARG A 25 -11.90 13.63 0.86
CA ARG A 25 -12.38 15.01 0.67
C ARG A 25 -13.85 15.02 0.24
N THR A 26 -14.23 14.16 -0.70
CA THR A 26 -15.62 14.02 -1.14
C THR A 26 -16.53 13.61 0.00
N MET A 27 -16.07 12.72 0.89
CA MET A 27 -16.87 12.27 2.03
C MET A 27 -17.18 13.37 3.06
N LYS A 28 -16.43 14.47 3.04
CA LYS A 28 -16.67 15.64 3.89
C LYS A 28 -17.66 16.65 3.30
N LEU A 29 -18.18 16.43 2.08
CA LEU A 29 -19.19 17.31 1.49
C LEU A 29 -20.50 17.23 2.29
N ALA A 30 -21.16 18.37 2.48
CA ALA A 30 -22.40 18.45 3.27
C ALA A 30 -23.50 17.49 2.78
N VAL A 31 -23.58 17.26 1.47
CA VAL A 31 -24.54 16.32 0.85
C VAL A 31 -24.31 14.86 1.30
N LEU A 32 -23.11 14.51 1.76
CA LEU A 32 -22.75 13.16 2.22
C LEU A 32 -22.68 13.05 3.76
N ALA A 33 -23.11 14.08 4.51
CA ALA A 33 -22.98 14.12 5.97
C ALA A 33 -23.64 12.92 6.68
N ALA A 34 -24.80 12.44 6.20
CA ALA A 34 -25.47 11.28 6.78
C ALA A 34 -24.68 9.97 6.57
N LEU A 35 -24.04 9.81 5.41
CA LEU A 35 -23.17 8.66 5.12
C LEU A 35 -21.87 8.75 5.95
N GLU A 36 -21.36 9.96 6.10
CA GLU A 36 -20.16 10.24 6.88
C GLU A 36 -20.33 9.91 8.36
N GLN A 37 -21.48 10.22 8.95
CA GLN A 37 -21.83 9.87 10.34
C GLN A 37 -21.95 8.35 10.57
N ARG A 38 -22.25 7.56 9.53
CA ARG A 38 -22.30 6.10 9.58
C ARG A 38 -20.93 5.44 9.31
N THR A 39 -19.93 6.29 9.07
CA THR A 39 -18.50 6.05 8.97
C THR A 39 -17.82 5.37 10.16
N ALA A 40 -18.00 4.07 10.43
CA ALA A 40 -17.47 3.46 11.66
C ALA A 40 -15.93 3.45 11.78
N LEU A 41 -15.21 3.14 10.70
CA LEU A 41 -13.74 3.09 10.67
C LEU A 41 -13.19 3.93 9.52
N ARG A 42 -12.15 4.72 9.81
CA ARG A 42 -11.39 5.48 8.83
C ARG A 42 -9.93 5.14 8.97
N TYR A 43 -9.36 4.57 7.92
CA TYR A 43 -7.94 4.30 7.87
C TYR A 43 -7.31 4.98 6.65
N SER A 44 -6.09 5.48 6.83
CA SER A 44 -5.25 5.92 5.73
C SER A 44 -4.00 5.06 5.81
N MET A 45 -3.71 4.31 4.75
CA MET A 45 -2.46 3.56 4.68
C MET A 45 -1.30 4.53 4.56
N PRO A 46 -0.38 4.60 5.55
CA PRO A 46 0.87 5.34 5.40
C PRO A 46 1.80 4.59 4.44
N GLY A 47 2.92 5.23 4.07
CA GLY A 47 4.04 4.51 3.47
C GLY A 47 4.59 3.47 4.45
N MET A 48 5.20 2.42 3.90
CA MET A 48 5.92 1.41 4.67
C MET A 48 7.10 2.07 5.42
N THR A 49 7.43 1.56 6.59
CA THR A 49 8.70 1.85 7.29
C THR A 49 9.89 1.27 6.53
N ALA A 50 11.12 1.63 6.91
CA ALA A 50 12.34 1.07 6.32
C ALA A 50 12.37 -0.46 6.45
N THR A 51 12.08 -0.98 7.65
CA THR A 51 12.05 -2.44 7.93
C THR A 51 10.97 -3.15 7.11
N GLU A 52 9.77 -2.56 7.00
CA GLU A 52 8.71 -3.09 6.15
C GLU A 52 9.10 -3.06 4.67
N THR A 53 9.81 -2.02 4.22
CA THR A 53 10.30 -1.91 2.85
C THR A 53 11.30 -3.00 2.52
N SER A 54 12.29 -3.24 3.39
CA SER A 54 13.25 -4.33 3.22
C SER A 54 12.56 -5.70 3.22
N SER A 55 11.62 -5.91 4.15
CA SER A 55 10.83 -7.14 4.22
C SER A 55 9.94 -7.33 2.98
N TYR A 56 9.38 -6.24 2.46
CA TYR A 56 8.54 -6.22 1.26
C TYR A 56 9.33 -6.63 0.02
N VAL A 57 10.52 -6.05 -0.18
CA VAL A 57 11.40 -6.42 -1.30
C VAL A 57 11.86 -7.87 -1.16
N ALA A 58 12.30 -8.29 0.04
CA ALA A 58 12.72 -9.67 0.29
C ALA A 58 11.58 -10.67 0.04
N HIS A 59 10.34 -10.33 0.42
CA HIS A 59 9.16 -11.13 0.14
C HIS A 59 8.91 -11.25 -1.38
N HIS A 60 8.99 -10.16 -2.13
CA HIS A 60 8.85 -10.16 -3.58
C HIS A 60 9.91 -11.02 -4.29
N LEU A 61 11.17 -10.98 -3.82
CA LEU A 61 12.24 -11.83 -4.34
C LEU A 61 11.97 -13.32 -4.03
N LYS A 62 11.49 -13.61 -2.82
CA LYS A 62 11.13 -14.98 -2.43
C LYS A 62 10.01 -15.55 -3.32
N LEU A 63 9.02 -14.74 -3.71
CA LEU A 63 7.93 -15.18 -4.59
C LEU A 63 8.42 -15.62 -5.97
N VAL A 64 9.52 -15.05 -6.47
CA VAL A 64 10.14 -15.44 -7.75
C VAL A 64 11.21 -16.53 -7.58
N GLY A 65 11.30 -17.15 -6.39
CA GLY A 65 12.23 -18.25 -6.11
C GLY A 65 13.67 -17.80 -5.86
N ARG A 66 13.91 -16.50 -5.64
CA ARG A 66 15.23 -15.95 -5.32
C ARG A 66 15.39 -15.83 -3.80
N ALA A 67 16.38 -16.52 -3.26
CA ALA A 67 16.78 -16.46 -1.85
C ALA A 67 18.14 -15.75 -1.65
N ASP A 68 18.82 -15.45 -2.75
CA ASP A 68 20.03 -14.68 -2.84
C ASP A 68 19.78 -13.20 -2.56
N GLN A 69 20.74 -12.59 -1.87
CA GLN A 69 20.73 -11.15 -1.61
C GLN A 69 21.06 -10.41 -2.91
N LEU A 70 20.06 -9.75 -3.49
CA LEU A 70 20.21 -8.93 -4.70
C LEU A 70 20.36 -7.44 -4.41
N PHE A 71 20.14 -7.01 -3.16
CA PHE A 71 20.25 -5.63 -2.71
C PHE A 71 21.09 -5.54 -1.44
N THR A 72 21.98 -4.54 -1.36
CA THR A 72 22.61 -4.15 -0.10
C THR A 72 21.61 -3.47 0.83
N GLU A 73 21.91 -3.42 2.13
CA GLU A 73 21.07 -2.68 3.09
C GLU A 73 21.02 -1.19 2.75
N ASP A 74 22.14 -0.63 2.28
CA ASP A 74 22.23 0.77 1.84
C ASP A 74 21.35 1.04 0.61
N ALA A 75 21.36 0.15 -0.38
CA ALA A 75 20.45 0.25 -1.52
C ALA A 75 18.98 0.20 -1.11
N LEU A 76 18.61 -0.69 -0.16
CA LEU A 76 17.23 -0.76 0.36
C LEU A 76 16.84 0.51 1.12
N ASN A 77 17.75 1.07 1.92
CA ASN A 77 17.54 2.33 2.62
C ASN A 77 17.38 3.51 1.65
N LEU A 78 18.17 3.54 0.57
CA LEU A 78 18.07 4.56 -0.47
C LEU A 78 16.76 4.45 -1.24
N ILE A 79 16.36 3.23 -1.61
CA ILE A 79 15.05 2.95 -2.23
C ILE A 79 13.93 3.40 -1.30
N HIS A 80 13.96 3.05 -0.02
CA HIS A 80 12.95 3.44 0.95
C HIS A 80 12.81 4.97 1.06
N THR A 81 13.94 5.66 1.23
CA THR A 81 13.97 7.13 1.41
C THR A 81 13.47 7.84 0.15
N THR A 82 13.89 7.39 -1.02
CA THR A 82 13.49 7.97 -2.31
C THR A 82 12.01 7.68 -2.63
N ALA A 83 11.54 6.46 -2.36
CA ALA A 83 10.14 6.07 -2.53
C ALA A 83 9.21 6.60 -1.44
N ARG A 84 9.75 7.11 -0.33
CA ARG A 84 9.01 7.46 0.89
C ARG A 84 8.16 6.30 1.43
N GLY A 85 8.63 5.06 1.23
CA GLY A 85 7.92 3.84 1.60
C GLY A 85 6.67 3.52 0.77
N TYR A 86 6.36 4.22 -0.32
CA TYR A 86 5.20 3.89 -1.15
C TYR A 86 5.47 2.62 -1.98
N PRO A 87 4.68 1.54 -1.84
CA PRO A 87 4.98 0.25 -2.48
C PRO A 87 5.17 0.33 -4.01
N ARG A 88 4.37 1.14 -4.70
CA ARG A 88 4.50 1.32 -6.16
C ARG A 88 5.81 2.00 -6.54
N ALA A 89 6.24 3.00 -5.77
CA ALA A 89 7.51 3.68 -6.02
C ALA A 89 8.70 2.78 -5.66
N VAL A 90 8.61 2.04 -4.54
CA VAL A 90 9.60 1.02 -4.15
C VAL A 90 9.79 0.00 -5.26
N ASN A 91 8.70 -0.56 -5.81
CA ASN A 91 8.78 -1.53 -6.90
C ASN A 91 9.45 -0.97 -8.16
N ASN A 92 9.09 0.25 -8.55
CA ASN A 92 9.66 0.89 -9.73
C ASN A 92 11.17 1.12 -9.56
N LEU A 93 11.59 1.63 -8.40
CA LEU A 93 13.01 1.84 -8.10
C LEU A 93 13.77 0.52 -8.05
N ALA A 94 13.27 -0.47 -7.29
CA ALA A 94 13.90 -1.78 -7.19
C ALA A 94 14.07 -2.45 -8.57
N LEU A 95 13.04 -2.39 -9.42
CA LEU A 95 13.12 -2.93 -10.78
C LEU A 95 14.17 -2.20 -11.63
N GLN A 96 14.17 -0.87 -11.61
CA GLN A 96 15.14 -0.08 -12.36
C GLN A 96 16.57 -0.32 -11.88
N SER A 97 16.78 -0.44 -10.56
CA SER A 97 18.08 -0.75 -9.98
C SER A 97 18.57 -2.15 -10.39
N LEU A 98 17.69 -3.16 -10.41
CA LEU A 98 18.04 -4.50 -10.90
C LEU A 98 18.43 -4.49 -12.38
N VAL A 99 17.70 -3.75 -13.22
CA VAL A 99 18.03 -3.59 -14.65
C VAL A 99 19.39 -2.90 -14.83
N ALA A 100 19.67 -1.85 -14.04
CA ALA A 100 20.94 -1.14 -14.08
C ALA A 100 22.13 -2.01 -13.61
N ALA A 101 21.95 -2.78 -12.54
CA ALA A 101 22.95 -3.73 -12.05
C ALA A 101 23.25 -4.81 -13.09
N PHE A 102 22.20 -5.37 -13.71
CA PHE A 102 22.35 -6.34 -14.79
C PHE A 102 23.10 -5.76 -15.99
N ALA A 103 22.74 -4.55 -16.44
CA ALA A 103 23.43 -3.86 -17.53
C ALA A 103 24.92 -3.59 -17.22
N SER A 104 25.25 -3.43 -15.94
CA SER A 104 26.62 -3.23 -15.45
C SER A 104 27.35 -4.53 -15.11
N SER A 105 26.76 -5.70 -15.42
CA SER A 105 27.28 -7.03 -15.06
C SER A 105 27.55 -7.21 -13.56
N LYS A 106 26.80 -6.50 -12.70
CA LYS A 106 26.83 -6.66 -11.24
C LYS A 106 25.73 -7.64 -10.81
N ASN A 107 26.08 -8.53 -9.88
CA ASN A 107 25.13 -9.47 -9.27
C ASN A 107 24.41 -8.89 -8.04
N LEU A 108 24.86 -7.73 -7.55
CA LEU A 108 24.34 -7.06 -6.36
C LEU A 108 24.04 -5.60 -6.70
N VAL A 109 22.85 -5.14 -6.36
CA VAL A 109 22.48 -3.73 -6.38
C VAL A 109 23.07 -3.08 -5.13
N ASP A 110 23.85 -2.03 -5.35
CA ASP A 110 24.46 -1.20 -4.33
C ASP A 110 24.03 0.27 -4.51
N GLU A 111 24.53 1.18 -3.67
CA GLU A 111 24.25 2.63 -3.72
C GLU A 111 24.44 3.30 -5.10
#